data_AF-A0A3M7RFD0-F1
#
_entry.id   AF-A0A3M7RFD0-F1
#
_cell.length_a   1.000
_cell.length_b   1.000
_cell.length_c   1.000
_cell.angle_alpha   90.00
_cell.angle_beta   90.00
_cell.angle_gamma   90.00
#
_symmetry.space_group_name_H-M   'P 1'
#
loop_
_entity.id
_entity.type
_entity.pdbx_description
1 polymer ?
#
loop_
_entity_poly.entity_id
_entity_poly.type
_entity_poly.pdbx_seq_one_letter_code
_entity_poly.pdbx_strand_id
1 'polypeptide(L)'
;MKTSITNYFNLKRNFYKEHPRVERRTWEEIDKFLNLHQIKFSGFDFPKPIFTLDEINFPVYIINEIRLQGIQRPSAIQSMTWPALYSGRDIMCIGLPTSSRVISYICPALVFIREQAPEIRRAGPLVLIVTQTKEVAKEILTHAQMFIHQSQCSYCCLFDDENINTQSVHLRGREIDIVIGNYHRLCELMDNDLVNLKNVSYLVLDDFYRNRSARLSDEIKRVVNETR
;
A
#
# COMPACT_ATOMS: atom_id res chain seq x y z
N MET A 1 31.60 -5.81 -20.00
CA MET A 1 31.33 -4.74 -19.01
C MET A 1 30.27 -3.81 -19.58
N LYS A 2 29.02 -3.93 -19.15
CA LYS A 2 28.01 -2.88 -19.32
C LYS A 2 27.58 -2.47 -17.93
N THR A 3 28.23 -1.45 -17.39
CA THR A 3 27.86 -0.82 -16.13
C THR A 3 26.62 0.03 -16.43
N SER A 4 25.44 -0.58 -16.39
CA SER A 4 24.20 0.18 -16.33
C SER A 4 24.17 0.85 -14.96
N ILE A 5 24.55 2.13 -14.93
CA ILE A 5 24.32 3.00 -13.79
C ILE A 5 22.81 3.21 -13.73
N THR A 6 22.11 2.32 -13.02
CA THR A 6 20.70 2.51 -12.70
C THR A 6 20.64 3.74 -11.80
N ASN A 7 20.23 4.88 -12.35
CA ASN A 7 19.93 6.08 -11.58
C ASN A 7 18.72 5.76 -10.69
N TYR A 8 18.97 5.17 -9.52
CA TYR A 8 17.96 4.98 -8.50
C TYR A 8 17.60 6.35 -7.96
N PHE A 9 16.43 6.87 -8.32
CA PHE A 9 15.90 8.07 -7.68
C PHE A 9 15.92 7.87 -6.16
N ASN A 10 16.47 8.83 -5.41
CA ASN A 10 16.37 8.83 -3.95
C ASN A 10 14.92 9.11 -3.57
N LEU A 11 14.21 8.07 -3.12
CA LEU A 11 12.81 8.17 -2.72
C LEU A 11 12.72 8.59 -1.27
N LYS A 12 11.90 9.60 -0.99
CA LYS A 12 11.51 9.89 0.38
C LYS A 12 10.57 8.76 0.85
N ARG A 13 10.91 8.10 1.95
CA ARG A 13 10.13 6.97 2.50
C ARG A 13 9.52 7.27 3.87
N ASN A 14 10.16 8.10 4.69
CA ASN A 14 9.66 8.48 6.00
C ASN A 14 8.96 9.85 5.92
N PHE A 15 7.66 9.86 6.18
CA PHE A 15 6.81 11.05 6.25
C PHE A 15 6.23 11.25 7.64
N TYR A 16 6.36 10.25 8.50
CA TYR A 16 5.79 10.26 9.84
C TYR A 16 6.51 11.26 10.72
N LYS A 17 5.71 12.12 11.35
CA LYS A 17 6.16 13.01 12.43
C LYS A 17 5.35 12.65 13.67
N GLU A 18 6.04 12.10 14.66
CA GLU A 18 5.38 11.68 15.89
C GLU A 18 4.72 12.87 16.58
N HIS A 19 3.45 12.73 16.93
CA HIS A 19 2.70 13.77 17.61
C HIS A 19 3.12 13.83 19.09
N PRO A 20 3.22 15.01 19.75
CA PRO A 20 3.68 15.12 21.15
C PRO A 20 2.91 14.25 22.17
N ARG A 21 1.61 14.01 21.94
CA ARG A 21 0.82 13.06 22.75
C ARG A 21 1.25 11.61 22.56
N VAL A 22 1.65 11.23 21.36
CA VAL A 22 2.13 9.89 21.03
C VAL A 22 3.51 9.70 21.66
N GLU A 23 4.40 10.69 21.52
CA GLU A 23 5.74 10.67 22.12
C GLU A 23 5.68 10.48 23.65
N ARG A 24 4.76 11.18 24.33
CA ARG A 24 4.57 11.09 25.80
C ARG A 24 3.83 9.84 26.28
N ARG A 25 3.26 9.04 25.36
CA ARG A 25 2.47 7.87 25.70
C ARG A 25 3.33 6.82 26.42
N THR A 26 2.87 6.35 27.56
CA THR A 26 3.61 5.39 28.38
C THR A 26 3.41 3.96 27.86
N TRP A 27 4.32 3.07 28.24
CA TRP A 27 4.18 1.64 27.92
C TRP A 27 2.92 1.03 28.56
N GLU A 28 2.53 1.47 29.75
CA GLU A 28 1.30 1.02 30.41
C GLU A 28 0.04 1.36 29.58
N GLU A 29 -0.01 2.57 29.01
CA GLU A 29 -1.12 2.98 28.13
C GLU A 29 -1.15 2.16 26.84
N ILE A 30 0.01 1.88 26.27
CA ILE A 30 0.15 1.05 25.06
C ILE A 30 -0.29 -0.38 25.36
N ASP A 31 0.22 -0.99 26.44
CA ASP A 31 -0.14 -2.36 26.84
C ASP A 31 -1.62 -2.48 27.12
N LYS A 32 -2.23 -1.48 27.78
CA LYS A 32 -3.68 -1.43 28.00
C LYS A 32 -4.45 -1.40 26.68
N PHE A 33 -4.02 -0.61 25.70
CA PHE A 33 -4.62 -0.56 24.38
C PHE A 33 -4.50 -1.89 23.63
N LEU A 34 -3.31 -2.49 23.63
CA LEU A 34 -3.06 -3.77 22.97
C LEU A 34 -3.89 -4.89 23.58
N ASN A 35 -3.96 -4.95 24.91
CA ASN A 35 -4.78 -5.92 25.63
C ASN A 35 -6.28 -5.73 25.36
N LEU A 36 -6.77 -4.49 25.38
CA LEU A 36 -8.17 -4.17 25.09
C LEU A 36 -8.59 -4.64 23.69
N HIS A 37 -7.71 -4.46 22.70
CA HIS A 37 -7.99 -4.81 21.31
C HIS A 37 -7.46 -6.19 20.90
N GLN A 38 -6.94 -6.98 21.84
CA GLN A 38 -6.35 -8.30 21.61
C GLN A 38 -5.27 -8.30 20.51
N ILE A 39 -4.50 -7.22 20.42
CA ILE A 39 -3.43 -7.06 19.44
C ILE A 39 -2.17 -7.71 19.98
N LYS A 40 -1.60 -8.61 19.18
CA LYS A 40 -0.23 -9.10 19.35
C LYS A 40 0.61 -8.50 18.25
N PHE A 41 1.75 -7.92 18.62
CA PHE A 41 2.72 -7.41 17.66
C PHE A 41 4.12 -7.93 18.02
N SER A 42 4.97 -8.04 17.01
CA SER A 42 6.37 -8.43 17.15
C SER A 42 7.22 -7.66 16.15
N GLY A 43 8.52 -7.53 16.43
CA GLY A 43 9.46 -6.76 15.63
C GLY A 43 10.20 -5.73 16.47
N PHE A 44 11.06 -4.96 15.80
CA PHE A 44 11.91 -3.94 16.41
C PHE A 44 11.47 -2.55 15.96
N ASP A 45 11.71 -1.55 16.80
CA ASP A 45 11.49 -0.13 16.51
C ASP A 45 10.08 0.20 15.98
N PHE A 46 9.05 -0.49 16.47
CA PHE A 46 7.67 -0.22 16.03
C PHE A 46 7.22 1.13 16.60
N PRO A 47 6.74 2.08 15.76
CA PRO A 47 6.24 3.37 16.26
C PRO A 47 5.09 3.20 17.23
N LYS A 48 4.98 4.10 18.22
CA LYS A 48 3.87 4.05 19.19
C LYS A 48 2.52 4.20 18.47
N PRO A 49 1.48 3.47 18.91
CA PRO A 49 0.17 3.55 18.28
C PRO A 49 -0.41 4.95 18.39
N ILE A 50 -1.16 5.38 17.37
CA ILE A 50 -2.01 6.57 17.44
C ILE A 50 -3.41 6.20 17.91
N PHE A 51 -4.06 7.05 18.70
CA PHE A 51 -5.43 6.79 19.18
C PHE A 51 -6.50 7.65 18.49
N THR A 52 -6.08 8.74 17.85
CA THR A 52 -6.99 9.67 17.16
C THR A 52 -6.41 10.12 15.82
N LEU A 53 -7.26 10.61 14.91
CA LEU A 53 -6.85 11.02 13.56
C LEU A 53 -5.93 12.25 13.55
N ASP A 54 -6.02 13.10 14.56
CA ASP A 54 -5.18 14.27 14.77
C ASP A 54 -3.79 13.94 15.33
N GLU A 55 -3.55 12.69 15.74
CA GLU A 55 -2.23 12.21 16.14
C GLU A 55 -1.37 11.71 14.97
N ILE A 56 -1.90 11.73 13.74
CA ILE A 56 -1.14 11.44 12.52
C ILE A 56 -1.13 12.65 11.58
N ASN A 57 0.04 12.93 11.02
CA ASN A 57 0.26 14.05 10.10
C ASN A 57 -0.11 13.70 8.65
N PHE A 58 -1.29 13.11 8.43
CA PHE A 58 -1.82 12.92 7.08
C PHE A 58 -2.29 14.26 6.47
N PRO A 59 -2.19 14.41 5.14
CA PRO A 59 -2.76 15.56 4.44
C PRO A 59 -4.27 15.68 4.66
N VAL A 60 -4.77 16.92 4.60
CA VAL A 60 -6.19 17.25 4.85
C VAL A 60 -7.13 16.49 3.93
N TYR A 61 -6.77 16.28 2.67
CA TYR A 61 -7.60 15.53 1.71
C TYR A 61 -7.82 14.07 2.14
N ILE A 62 -6.82 13.44 2.78
CA ILE A 62 -6.96 12.07 3.33
C ILE A 62 -7.83 12.10 4.58
N ILE A 63 -7.54 13.00 5.52
CA ILE A 63 -8.30 13.10 6.78
C ILE A 63 -9.79 13.37 6.51
N ASN A 64 -10.09 14.23 5.53
CA ASN A 64 -11.46 14.52 5.15
C ASN A 64 -12.15 13.28 4.55
N GLU A 65 -11.49 12.54 3.66
CA GLU A 65 -12.05 11.31 3.11
C GLU A 65 -12.27 10.24 4.18
N ILE A 66 -11.33 10.04 5.10
CA ILE A 66 -11.50 9.13 6.26
C ILE A 66 -12.78 9.48 7.04
N ARG A 67 -13.02 10.77 7.31
CA ARG A 67 -14.22 11.23 8.02
C ARG A 67 -15.49 11.04 7.21
N LEU A 68 -15.46 11.26 5.89
CA LEU A 68 -16.61 11.04 4.99
C LEU A 68 -17.03 9.57 4.95
N GLN A 69 -16.08 8.65 5.09
CA GLN A 69 -16.33 7.21 5.25
C GLN A 69 -16.88 6.84 6.65
N GLY A 70 -17.18 7.82 7.51
CA GLY A 70 -17.74 7.62 8.84
C GLY A 70 -16.70 7.21 9.90
N ILE A 71 -15.40 7.23 9.58
CA ILE A 71 -14.34 6.83 10.49
C ILE A 71 -13.97 8.02 11.37
N GLN A 72 -14.45 8.01 12.63
CA GLN A 72 -14.14 9.07 13.60
C GLN A 72 -12.79 8.86 14.31
N ARG A 73 -12.36 7.61 14.44
CA ARG A 73 -11.11 7.19 15.09
C ARG A 73 -10.47 6.08 14.27
N PRO A 74 -9.13 5.97 14.27
CA PRO A 74 -8.47 4.81 13.68
C PRO A 74 -9.03 3.52 14.27
N SER A 75 -9.22 2.50 13.43
CA SER A 75 -9.40 1.15 13.95
C SER A 75 -8.13 0.71 14.68
N ALA A 76 -8.25 -0.28 15.57
CA ALA A 76 -7.13 -0.67 16.41
C ALA A 76 -5.89 -1.12 15.60
N ILE A 77 -6.10 -1.66 14.41
CA ILE A 77 -5.00 -1.96 13.50
C ILE A 77 -4.44 -0.71 12.82
N GLN A 78 -5.28 0.22 12.36
CA GLN A 78 -4.85 1.48 11.73
C GLN A 78 -4.00 2.32 12.69
N SER A 79 -4.36 2.29 13.98
CA SER A 79 -3.58 2.87 15.07
C SER A 79 -2.12 2.41 15.07
N MET A 80 -1.88 1.15 14.74
CA MET A 80 -0.55 0.55 14.67
C MET A 80 0.08 0.72 13.29
N THR A 81 -0.68 0.45 12.22
CA THR A 81 -0.14 0.31 10.86
C THR A 81 0.12 1.62 10.19
N TRP A 82 -0.70 2.66 10.41
CA TRP A 82 -0.45 3.95 9.79
C TRP A 82 0.89 4.56 10.21
N PRO A 83 1.26 4.70 11.51
CA PRO A 83 2.57 5.27 11.84
C PRO A 83 3.73 4.40 11.35
N ALA A 84 3.58 3.06 11.32
CA ALA A 84 4.60 2.15 10.77
C ALA A 84 4.78 2.31 9.25
N LEU A 85 3.70 2.22 8.46
CA LEU A 85 3.77 2.40 7.01
C LEU A 85 4.21 3.81 6.62
N TYR A 86 3.74 4.82 7.36
CA TYR A 86 4.06 6.21 7.08
C TYR A 86 5.50 6.59 7.47
N SER A 87 6.15 5.79 8.32
CA SER A 87 7.59 5.87 8.57
C SER A 87 8.44 5.06 7.57
N GLY A 88 7.80 4.41 6.59
CA GLY A 88 8.47 3.64 5.55
C GLY A 88 8.89 2.23 5.98
N ARG A 89 8.22 1.65 6.98
CA ARG A 89 8.50 0.31 7.50
C ARG A 89 7.70 -0.76 6.79
N ASP A 90 8.34 -1.91 6.58
CA ASP A 90 7.66 -3.12 6.13
C ASP A 90 6.87 -3.72 7.29
N ILE A 91 5.62 -4.10 7.03
CA ILE A 91 4.73 -4.69 8.03
C ILE A 91 4.00 -5.90 7.45
N MET A 92 3.72 -6.87 8.32
CA MET A 92 2.80 -7.97 8.05
C MET A 92 1.63 -7.87 9.02
N CYS A 93 0.41 -7.88 8.50
CA CYS A 93 -0.80 -7.85 9.32
C CYS A 93 -1.71 -9.03 9.01
N ILE A 94 -2.29 -9.63 10.03
CA ILE A 94 -3.11 -10.85 9.93
C ILE A 94 -4.44 -10.61 10.67
N GLY A 95 -5.54 -11.12 10.11
CA GLY A 95 -6.83 -11.21 10.82
C GLY A 95 -7.68 -9.94 10.81
N LEU A 96 -7.67 -9.17 9.72
CA LEU A 96 -8.36 -7.89 9.62
C LEU A 96 -9.59 -7.96 8.71
N PRO A 97 -10.65 -7.18 8.99
CA PRO A 97 -11.69 -6.88 8.00
C PRO A 97 -11.09 -6.20 6.76
N THR A 98 -11.58 -6.55 5.57
CA THR A 98 -11.05 -6.04 4.28
C THR A 98 -11.02 -4.52 4.24
N SER A 99 -12.11 -3.84 4.61
CA SER A 99 -12.21 -2.38 4.58
C SER A 99 -11.12 -1.69 5.41
N SER A 100 -10.91 -2.15 6.65
CA SER A 100 -9.88 -1.61 7.55
C SER A 100 -8.47 -1.87 7.02
N ARG A 101 -8.24 -3.03 6.41
CA ARG A 101 -6.98 -3.42 5.80
C ARG A 101 -6.65 -2.54 4.59
N VAL A 102 -7.61 -2.32 3.69
CA VAL A 102 -7.43 -1.46 2.51
C VAL A 102 -7.07 -0.03 2.90
N ILE A 103 -7.84 0.55 3.82
CA ILE A 103 -7.60 1.92 4.30
C ILE A 103 -6.25 2.03 5.03
N SER A 104 -5.79 0.95 5.68
CA SER A 104 -4.48 0.93 6.35
C SER A 104 -3.32 1.16 5.39
N TYR A 105 -3.33 0.54 4.21
CA TYR A 105 -2.23 0.70 3.25
C TYR A 105 -2.46 1.79 2.20
N ILE A 106 -3.71 2.09 1.81
CA ILE A 106 -3.95 3.06 0.73
C ILE A 106 -3.65 4.50 1.16
N CYS A 107 -4.00 4.89 2.39
CA CYS A 107 -3.74 6.23 2.91
C CYS A 107 -2.24 6.59 2.88
N PRO A 108 -1.33 5.81 3.51
CA PRO A 108 0.10 6.09 3.43
C PRO A 108 0.65 5.95 2.00
N ALA A 109 0.15 5.01 1.19
CA ALA A 109 0.59 4.86 -0.20
C ALA A 109 0.30 6.11 -1.06
N LEU A 110 -0.86 6.76 -0.85
CA LEU A 110 -1.23 7.97 -1.57
C LEU A 110 -0.34 9.15 -1.18
N VAL A 111 0.01 9.29 0.10
CA VAL A 111 0.99 10.31 0.50
C VAL A 111 2.36 10.00 -0.09
N PHE A 112 2.78 8.73 -0.05
CA PHE A 112 4.04 8.30 -0.64
C PHE A 112 4.14 8.73 -2.11
N ILE A 113 3.11 8.51 -2.92
CA ILE A 113 3.04 8.97 -4.32
C ILE A 113 3.15 10.49 -4.41
N ARG A 114 2.34 11.21 -3.64
CA ARG A 114 2.21 12.68 -3.73
C ARG A 114 3.44 13.45 -3.28
N GLU A 115 4.28 12.82 -2.47
CA GLU A 115 5.55 13.38 -2.02
C GLU A 115 6.73 13.05 -2.95
N GLN A 116 6.53 12.22 -3.98
CA GLN A 116 7.57 11.98 -4.98
C GLN A 116 7.57 13.07 -6.06
N ALA A 117 8.75 13.32 -6.62
CA ALA A 117 8.92 14.25 -7.72
C ALA A 117 8.12 13.81 -8.97
N PRO A 118 7.61 14.75 -9.79
CA PRO A 118 6.83 14.41 -10.98
C PRO A 118 7.56 13.46 -11.94
N GLU A 119 8.89 13.57 -12.09
CA GLU A 119 9.66 12.70 -12.97
C GLU A 119 9.63 11.24 -12.51
N ILE A 120 9.61 11.03 -11.20
CA ILE A 120 9.51 9.70 -10.58
C ILE A 120 8.13 9.11 -10.86
N ARG A 121 7.06 9.90 -10.72
CA ARG A 121 5.69 9.46 -11.01
C ARG A 121 5.49 9.12 -12.49
N ARG A 122 6.13 9.87 -13.40
CA ARG A 122 6.08 9.63 -14.85
C ARG A 122 6.79 8.36 -15.29
N ALA A 123 7.74 7.86 -14.50
CA ALA A 123 8.52 6.68 -14.86
C ALA A 123 7.72 5.37 -14.80
N GLY A 124 6.54 5.37 -14.19
CA GLY A 124 5.64 4.22 -14.09
C GLY A 124 4.98 4.12 -12.71
N PRO A 125 4.26 3.02 -12.43
CA PRO A 125 3.57 2.85 -11.16
C PRO A 125 4.55 2.83 -9.99
N LEU A 126 4.19 3.57 -8.94
CA LEU A 126 4.93 3.61 -7.68
C LEU A 126 4.38 2.61 -6.67
N VAL A 127 3.08 2.34 -6.75
CA VAL A 127 2.35 1.45 -5.85
C VAL A 127 1.80 0.27 -6.64
N LEU A 128 2.05 -0.95 -6.14
CA LEU A 128 1.46 -2.17 -6.68
C LEU A 128 0.69 -2.88 -5.56
N ILE A 129 -0.59 -3.14 -5.78
CA ILE A 129 -1.45 -3.91 -4.89
C ILE A 129 -1.83 -5.21 -5.61
N VAL A 130 -1.31 -6.32 -5.11
CA VAL A 130 -1.57 -7.65 -5.66
C VAL A 130 -2.48 -8.41 -4.71
N THR A 131 -3.40 -9.21 -5.27
CA THR A 131 -4.20 -10.14 -4.49
C THR A 131 -4.44 -11.46 -5.26
N GLN A 132 -5.23 -12.36 -4.70
CA GLN A 132 -5.41 -13.70 -5.25
C GLN A 132 -6.42 -13.77 -6.39
N THR A 133 -7.54 -13.07 -6.26
CA THR A 133 -8.63 -13.15 -7.23
C THR A 133 -9.07 -11.77 -7.70
N LYS A 134 -9.72 -11.75 -8.86
CA LYS A 134 -10.30 -10.53 -9.43
C LYS A 134 -11.37 -9.93 -8.51
N GLU A 135 -12.16 -10.76 -7.85
CA GLU A 135 -13.24 -10.34 -6.96
C GLU A 135 -12.68 -9.59 -5.75
N VAL A 136 -11.60 -10.11 -5.15
CA VAL A 136 -10.90 -9.42 -4.06
C VAL A 136 -10.27 -8.12 -4.57
N ALA A 137 -9.69 -8.10 -5.77
CA ALA A 137 -9.15 -6.87 -6.35
C ALA A 137 -10.22 -5.78 -6.57
N LYS A 138 -11.43 -6.18 -7.00
CA LYS A 138 -12.60 -5.28 -7.10
C LYS A 138 -13.08 -4.77 -5.75
N GLU A 139 -13.05 -5.60 -4.72
CA GLU A 139 -13.38 -5.20 -3.35
C GLU A 139 -12.37 -4.17 -2.83
N ILE A 140 -11.07 -4.40 -3.06
CA ILE A 140 -10.01 -3.43 -2.73
C ILE A 140 -10.28 -2.10 -3.44
N LEU A 141 -10.56 -2.13 -4.74
CA LEU A 141 -10.84 -0.91 -5.51
C LEU A 141 -12.02 -0.15 -4.93
N THR A 142 -13.13 -0.83 -4.60
CA THR A 142 -14.32 -0.20 -4.01
C THR A 142 -13.99 0.62 -2.76
N HIS A 143 -13.10 0.12 -1.90
CA HIS A 143 -12.68 0.81 -0.68
C HIS A 143 -11.60 1.87 -0.91
N ALA A 144 -10.83 1.78 -1.99
CA ALA A 144 -9.70 2.66 -2.28
C ALA A 144 -10.06 3.84 -3.22
N GLN A 145 -11.04 3.67 -4.10
CA GLN A 145 -11.26 4.56 -5.26
C GLN A 145 -11.49 6.03 -4.88
N MET A 146 -12.27 6.29 -3.82
CA MET A 146 -12.51 7.68 -3.38
C MET A 146 -11.23 8.32 -2.84
N PHE A 147 -10.43 7.60 -2.05
CA PHE A 147 -9.13 8.08 -1.59
C PHE A 147 -8.18 8.39 -2.76
N ILE A 148 -8.12 7.51 -3.75
CA ILE A 148 -7.29 7.69 -4.95
C ILE A 148 -7.72 8.95 -5.71
N HIS A 149 -9.03 9.12 -5.93
CA HIS A 149 -9.59 10.27 -6.62
C HIS A 149 -9.31 11.60 -5.89
N GLN A 150 -9.58 11.66 -4.58
CA GLN A 150 -9.32 12.87 -3.77
C GLN A 150 -7.83 13.24 -3.72
N SER A 151 -6.95 12.26 -3.88
CA SER A 151 -5.50 12.46 -3.92
C SER A 151 -4.99 12.85 -5.31
N GLN A 152 -5.85 12.94 -6.33
CA GLN A 152 -5.47 13.18 -7.73
C GLN A 152 -4.38 12.21 -8.20
N CYS A 153 -4.51 10.94 -7.80
CA CYS A 153 -3.66 9.85 -8.26
C CYS A 153 -4.40 9.05 -9.32
N SER A 154 -3.67 8.51 -10.29
CA SER A 154 -4.21 7.61 -11.30
C SER A 154 -4.01 6.15 -10.89
N TYR A 155 -4.89 5.28 -11.38
CA TYR A 155 -4.77 3.85 -11.14
C TYR A 155 -5.15 3.04 -12.39
N CYS A 156 -4.62 1.83 -12.48
CA CYS A 156 -5.00 0.82 -13.47
C CYS A 156 -5.35 -0.49 -12.76
N CYS A 157 -6.41 -1.15 -13.24
CA CYS A 157 -6.80 -2.46 -12.74
C CYS A 157 -6.42 -3.56 -13.73
N LEU A 158 -5.90 -4.67 -13.20
CA LEU A 158 -5.49 -5.83 -13.99
C LEU A 158 -6.39 -7.01 -13.66
N PHE A 159 -7.28 -7.34 -14.58
CA PHE A 159 -8.25 -8.42 -14.46
C PHE A 159 -8.14 -9.41 -15.62
N ASP A 160 -8.41 -10.70 -15.33
CA ASP A 160 -8.23 -11.80 -16.29
C ASP A 160 -9.21 -11.78 -17.47
N ASP A 161 -10.37 -11.13 -17.33
CA ASP A 161 -11.45 -11.11 -18.33
C ASP A 161 -11.31 -10.01 -19.39
N GLU A 162 -10.36 -9.11 -19.24
CA GLU A 162 -10.11 -8.07 -20.23
C GLU A 162 -8.98 -8.48 -21.18
N ASN A 163 -8.95 -7.86 -22.36
CA ASN A 163 -7.89 -8.11 -23.33
C ASN A 163 -6.54 -7.58 -22.80
N ILE A 164 -5.53 -8.46 -22.77
CA ILE A 164 -4.20 -8.16 -22.24
C ILE A 164 -3.51 -7.01 -22.98
N ASN A 165 -3.68 -6.90 -24.31
CA ASN A 165 -3.07 -5.83 -25.10
C ASN A 165 -3.72 -4.48 -24.76
N THR A 166 -5.03 -4.44 -24.54
CA THR A 166 -5.73 -3.21 -24.13
C THR A 166 -5.21 -2.73 -22.76
N GLN A 167 -5.04 -3.63 -21.80
CA GLN A 167 -4.46 -3.31 -20.50
C GLN A 167 -3.01 -2.81 -20.62
N SER A 168 -2.18 -3.47 -21.44
CA SER A 168 -0.80 -3.05 -21.68
C SER A 168 -0.73 -1.64 -22.29
N VAL A 169 -1.58 -1.35 -23.28
CA VAL A 169 -1.68 -0.01 -23.87
C VAL A 169 -2.09 1.02 -22.82
N HIS A 170 -3.03 0.69 -21.92
CA HIS A 170 -3.42 1.59 -20.84
C HIS A 170 -2.28 1.87 -19.86
N LEU A 171 -1.53 0.83 -19.47
CA LEU A 171 -0.36 0.94 -18.59
C LEU A 171 0.77 1.77 -19.21
N ARG A 172 0.98 1.67 -20.54
CA ARG A 172 2.05 2.37 -21.27
C ARG A 172 1.66 3.79 -21.70
N GLY A 173 0.37 4.02 -21.96
CA GLY A 173 -0.13 5.26 -22.57
C GLY A 173 -0.51 6.36 -21.57
N ARG A 174 -0.45 6.10 -20.27
CA ARG A 174 -0.83 7.06 -19.22
C ARG A 174 0.17 7.05 -18.07
N GLU A 175 0.30 8.21 -17.41
CA GLU A 175 0.93 8.30 -16.09
C GLU A 175 0.03 7.53 -15.10
N ILE A 176 0.39 6.29 -14.77
CA ILE A 176 -0.31 5.44 -13.79
C ILE A 176 0.48 5.46 -12.48
N ASP A 177 -0.12 5.93 -11.39
CA ASP A 177 0.54 5.93 -10.07
C ASP A 177 0.38 4.57 -9.35
N ILE A 178 -0.77 3.92 -9.50
CA ILE A 178 -1.17 2.71 -8.76
C ILE A 178 -1.61 1.60 -9.72
N VAL A 179 -1.14 0.37 -9.49
CA VAL A 179 -1.67 -0.84 -10.15
C VAL A 179 -2.35 -1.72 -9.11
N ILE A 180 -3.59 -2.16 -9.40
CA ILE A 180 -4.35 -3.08 -8.55
C ILE A 180 -4.76 -4.30 -9.37
N GLY A 181 -4.42 -5.51 -8.95
CA GLY A 181 -4.79 -6.68 -9.73
C GLY A 181 -4.56 -7.99 -9.01
N ASN A 182 -4.99 -9.07 -9.65
CA ASN A 182 -4.62 -10.40 -9.19
C ASN A 182 -3.22 -10.79 -9.71
N TYR A 183 -2.56 -11.71 -9.01
CA TYR A 183 -1.20 -12.11 -9.37
C TYR A 183 -1.14 -12.84 -10.72
N HIS A 184 -2.19 -13.55 -11.12
CA HIS A 184 -2.20 -14.34 -12.35
C HIS A 184 -2.09 -13.43 -13.59
N ARG A 185 -2.96 -12.43 -13.71
CA ARG A 185 -2.89 -11.44 -14.80
C ARG A 185 -1.58 -10.65 -14.77
N LEU A 186 -1.09 -10.31 -13.57
CA LEU A 186 0.19 -9.61 -13.44
C LEU A 186 1.35 -10.46 -13.99
N CYS A 187 1.41 -11.75 -13.64
CA CYS A 187 2.41 -12.68 -14.16
C CYS A 187 2.31 -12.82 -15.68
N GLU A 188 1.10 -12.93 -16.22
CA GLU A 188 0.87 -13.01 -17.68
C GLU A 188 1.41 -11.76 -18.40
N LEU A 189 1.18 -10.56 -17.85
CA LEU A 189 1.74 -9.32 -18.39
C LEU A 189 3.28 -9.28 -18.29
N MET A 190 3.84 -9.83 -17.20
CA MET A 190 5.30 -9.93 -17.02
C MET A 190 5.93 -10.93 -18.00
N ASP A 191 5.30 -12.09 -18.24
CA ASP A 191 5.76 -13.11 -19.18
C ASP A 191 5.82 -12.60 -20.63
N ASN A 192 4.96 -11.65 -20.98
CA ASN A 192 4.89 -11.06 -22.31
C ASN A 192 5.63 -9.71 -22.42
N ASP A 193 6.41 -9.31 -21.41
CA ASP A 193 7.10 -8.01 -21.34
C ASP A 193 6.14 -6.80 -21.54
N LEU A 194 4.88 -6.95 -21.11
CA LEU A 194 3.80 -5.99 -21.30
C LEU A 194 3.64 -4.98 -20.16
N VAL A 195 4.35 -5.17 -19.05
CA VAL A 195 4.37 -4.29 -17.87
C VAL A 195 5.79 -4.03 -17.39
N ASN A 196 6.06 -2.84 -16.85
CA ASN A 196 7.33 -2.50 -16.21
C ASN A 196 7.09 -2.14 -14.75
N LEU A 197 7.62 -2.96 -13.83
CA LEU A 197 7.45 -2.81 -12.39
C LEU A 197 8.67 -2.20 -11.69
N LYS A 198 9.72 -1.82 -12.43
CA LYS A 198 10.99 -1.32 -11.85
C LYS A 198 10.85 -0.02 -11.05
N ASN A 199 9.77 0.73 -11.26
CA ASN A 199 9.47 1.96 -10.51
C ASN A 199 8.68 1.69 -9.22
N VAL A 200 8.07 0.50 -9.08
CA VAL A 200 7.28 0.13 -7.92
C VAL A 200 8.18 0.11 -6.70
N SER A 201 7.83 0.91 -5.70
CA SER A 201 8.59 1.09 -4.46
C SER A 201 7.70 1.02 -3.22
N TYR A 202 6.43 0.69 -3.41
CA TYR A 202 5.44 0.39 -2.37
C TYR A 202 4.62 -0.82 -2.84
N LEU A 203 4.91 -2.00 -2.29
CA LEU A 203 4.26 -3.25 -2.65
C LEU A 203 3.30 -3.69 -1.56
N VAL A 204 2.06 -3.97 -1.93
CA VAL A 204 1.05 -4.57 -1.05
C VAL A 204 0.70 -5.96 -1.56
N LEU A 205 0.88 -6.94 -0.70
CA LEU A 205 0.44 -8.31 -0.92
C LEU A 205 -0.81 -8.56 -0.07
N ASP A 206 -1.99 -8.45 -0.68
CA ASP A 206 -3.26 -8.58 0.02
C ASP A 206 -3.89 -9.99 -0.12
N ASP A 207 -4.38 -10.51 1.01
CA ASP A 207 -5.04 -11.82 1.16
C ASP A 207 -4.16 -13.07 0.95
N PHE A 208 -2.83 -12.95 0.97
CA PHE A 208 -1.94 -14.10 0.71
C PHE A 208 -1.71 -15.06 1.89
N TYR A 209 -2.07 -14.70 3.11
CA TYR A 209 -1.88 -15.60 4.27
C TYR A 209 -2.81 -16.83 4.25
N ARG A 210 -3.93 -16.76 3.51
CA ARG A 210 -4.97 -17.80 3.50
C ARG A 210 -4.61 -19.02 2.66
N ASN A 211 -3.76 -18.88 1.65
CA ASN A 211 -3.35 -19.99 0.77
C ASN A 211 -1.85 -20.21 0.87
N ARG A 212 -1.43 -21.39 1.34
CA ARG A 212 -0.02 -21.77 1.53
C ARG A 212 0.47 -22.74 0.45
N SER A 213 0.03 -22.58 -0.80
CA SER A 213 0.54 -23.44 -1.88
C SER A 213 1.96 -23.04 -2.26
N ALA A 214 2.82 -24.02 -2.57
CA ALA A 214 4.20 -23.77 -2.98
C ALA A 214 4.26 -22.89 -4.24
N ARG A 215 3.33 -23.10 -5.19
CA ARG A 215 3.23 -22.32 -6.43
C ARG A 215 2.97 -20.83 -6.19
N LEU A 216 2.07 -20.51 -5.25
CA LEU A 216 1.80 -19.11 -4.87
C LEU A 216 3.04 -18.43 -4.30
N SER A 217 3.89 -19.18 -3.58
CA SER A 217 5.14 -18.65 -3.06
C SER A 217 6.12 -18.24 -4.17
N ASP A 218 6.22 -19.03 -5.24
CA ASP A 218 7.15 -18.74 -6.33
C ASP A 218 6.69 -17.60 -7.24
N GLU A 219 5.38 -17.53 -7.52
CA GLU A 219 4.79 -16.41 -8.27
C GLU A 219 4.91 -15.09 -7.49
N ILE A 220 4.69 -15.09 -6.17
CA ILE A 220 4.91 -13.89 -5.33
C ILE A 220 6.39 -13.50 -5.31
N LYS A 221 7.31 -14.45 -5.13
CA LYS A 221 8.76 -14.15 -5.16
C LYS A 221 9.15 -13.50 -6.48
N ARG A 222 8.60 -13.99 -7.59
CA ARG A 222 8.81 -13.41 -8.91
C ARG A 222 8.34 -11.96 -8.96
N VAL A 223 7.13 -11.66 -8.48
CA VAL A 223 6.62 -10.27 -8.42
C VAL A 223 7.54 -9.40 -7.56
N VAL A 224 7.91 -9.86 -6.37
CA VAL A 224 8.80 -9.12 -5.45
C VAL A 224 10.15 -8.80 -6.13
N ASN A 225 10.74 -9.76 -6.85
CA ASN A 225 12.01 -9.59 -7.54
C ASN A 225 11.97 -8.58 -8.71
N GLU A 226 10.78 -8.29 -9.25
CA GLU A 226 10.59 -7.30 -10.32
C GLU A 226 10.30 -5.89 -9.78
N THR A 227 10.09 -5.76 -8.47
CA THR A 227 9.90 -4.49 -7.76
C THR A 227 11.18 -4.01 -7.07
N ARG A 228 11.24 -2.74 -6.69
CA ARG A 228 12.42 -2.11 -6.06
C ARG A 228 12.39 -2.16 -4.53
#